data_AF-A0A2T6AZ45-F1
#
_entry.id   AF-A0A2T6AZ45-F1
#
_cell.length_a   1.000
_cell.length_b   1.000
_cell.length_c   1.000
_cell.angle_alpha   90.00
_cell.angle_beta   90.00
_cell.angle_gamma   90.00
#
_symmetry.space_group_name_H-M   'P 1'
#
loop_
_entity.id
_entity.type
_entity.pdbx_description
1 polymer ?
#
loop_
_entity_poly.entity_id
_entity_poly.type
_entity_poly.pdbx_seq_one_letter_code
_entity_poly.pdbx_strand_id
1 'polypeptide(L)'
;MTAKPTNPENPKDQIGVRKWRHIVSVPMTVLWEVGIGMMEGAMKYGRHNYRAAGVRASVYVDAAMGHIGQWWEGEDTDADSGLSHITKAICSLIVLRDAMIQDMLVDDRPPRGNLDKVRSDLQKAVDALFEKYPDDVVKPPFTQVAATTALFGQIQAIINASDWSTDVSGIEGTSISVNHNQ
;
A
#
# COMPACT_ATOMS: atom_id res chain seq x y z
N MET A 1 -31.24 2.17 -14.71
CA MET A 1 -31.98 2.15 -13.43
C MET A 1 -31.77 3.50 -12.76
N THR A 2 -32.83 4.26 -12.50
CA THR A 2 -32.74 5.54 -11.78
C THR A 2 -32.67 5.25 -10.28
N ALA A 3 -31.58 5.68 -9.62
CA ALA A 3 -31.42 5.48 -8.19
C ALA A 3 -32.52 6.23 -7.44
N LYS A 4 -33.27 5.52 -6.59
CA LYS A 4 -34.28 6.12 -5.72
C LYS A 4 -33.55 6.84 -4.57
N PRO A 5 -33.90 8.09 -4.23
CA PRO A 5 -33.27 8.79 -3.12
C PRO A 5 -33.50 8.06 -1.80
N THR A 6 -32.50 8.09 -0.92
CA THR A 6 -32.59 7.50 0.43
C THR A 6 -33.64 8.24 1.25
N ASN A 7 -34.58 7.52 1.89
CA ASN A 7 -35.56 8.13 2.78
C ASN A 7 -34.94 8.35 4.17
N PRO A 8 -34.65 9.61 4.57
CA PRO A 8 -34.00 9.89 5.84
C PRO A 8 -34.84 9.50 7.07
N GLU A 9 -36.13 9.22 6.92
CA GLU A 9 -37.03 8.77 8.00
C GLU A 9 -37.04 7.25 8.19
N ASN A 10 -36.37 6.48 7.32
CA ASN A 10 -36.31 5.03 7.47
C ASN A 10 -35.53 4.66 8.75
N PRO A 11 -36.18 4.04 9.76
CA PRO A 11 -35.52 3.70 11.02
C PRO A 11 -34.33 2.76 10.84
N LYS A 12 -34.32 1.94 9.79
CA LYS A 12 -33.18 1.07 9.46
C LYS A 12 -31.97 1.86 8.98
N ASP A 13 -32.17 2.98 8.28
CA ASP A 13 -31.06 3.81 7.78
C ASP A 13 -30.50 4.69 8.91
N GLN A 14 -31.36 5.23 9.79
CA GLN A 14 -30.92 6.02 10.95
C GLN A 14 -30.18 5.20 12.02
N ILE A 15 -30.70 4.01 12.36
CA ILE A 15 -30.11 3.14 13.40
C ILE A 15 -28.98 2.30 12.80
N GLY A 16 -29.10 1.87 11.55
CA GLY A 16 -28.15 0.99 10.88
C GLY A 16 -26.77 1.61 10.67
N VAL A 17 -26.68 2.94 10.56
CA VAL A 17 -25.39 3.67 10.48
C VAL A 17 -24.62 3.59 11.81
N ARG A 18 -25.31 3.49 12.95
CA ARG A 18 -24.69 3.40 14.28
C ARG A 18 -24.29 1.97 14.66
N LYS A 19 -24.72 0.95 13.89
CA LYS A 19 -24.32 -0.43 14.12
C LYS A 19 -22.89 -0.67 13.67
N TRP A 20 -22.21 -1.60 14.34
CA TRP A 20 -20.87 -2.02 13.95
C TRP A 20 -20.86 -2.47 12.46
N ARG A 21 -19.94 -1.88 11.70
CA ARG A 21 -19.76 -2.14 10.27
C ARG A 21 -18.59 -3.10 10.11
N HIS A 22 -18.75 -4.14 9.30
CA HIS A 22 -17.74 -5.19 9.18
C HIS A 22 -17.40 -5.59 7.75
N ILE A 23 -18.29 -5.38 6.77
CA ILE A 23 -18.04 -5.74 5.36
C ILE A 23 -17.97 -4.51 4.48
N VAL A 24 -19.06 -3.75 4.41
CA VAL A 24 -19.22 -2.64 3.44
C VAL A 24 -18.25 -1.46 3.62
N SER A 25 -17.55 -1.39 4.75
CA SER A 25 -16.52 -0.36 5.00
C SER A 25 -15.13 -0.80 4.54
N VAL A 26 -14.95 -2.07 4.20
CA VAL A 26 -13.69 -2.64 3.71
C VAL A 26 -13.80 -2.82 2.19
N PRO A 27 -12.82 -2.38 1.39
CA PRO A 27 -12.79 -2.68 -0.04
C PRO A 27 -12.83 -4.19 -0.30
N MET A 28 -13.83 -4.65 -1.04
CA MET A 28 -14.04 -6.09 -1.28
C MET A 28 -12.90 -6.74 -2.06
N THR A 29 -12.25 -6.00 -2.96
CA THR A 29 -11.10 -6.48 -3.74
C THR A 29 -9.95 -6.90 -2.85
N VAL A 30 -9.57 -6.04 -1.88
CA VAL A 30 -8.52 -6.33 -0.90
C VAL A 30 -8.91 -7.52 -0.02
N LEU A 31 -10.17 -7.60 0.41
CA LEU A 31 -10.66 -8.72 1.22
C LEU A 31 -10.55 -10.06 0.48
N TRP A 32 -10.80 -10.08 -0.83
CA TRP A 32 -10.68 -11.30 -1.64
C TRP A 32 -9.22 -11.75 -1.78
N GLU A 33 -8.30 -10.83 -2.05
CA GLU A 33 -6.87 -11.15 -2.12
C GLU A 33 -6.35 -11.69 -0.78
N VAL A 34 -6.73 -11.04 0.33
CA VAL A 34 -6.45 -11.53 1.68
C VAL A 34 -7.00 -12.95 1.86
N GLY A 35 -8.21 -13.23 1.37
CA GLY A 35 -8.78 -14.58 1.40
C GLY A 35 -7.89 -15.62 0.75
N ILE A 36 -7.31 -15.31 -0.41
CA ILE A 36 -6.36 -16.19 -1.11
C ILE A 36 -5.04 -16.32 -0.34
N GLY A 37 -4.47 -15.21 0.15
CA GLY A 37 -3.24 -15.25 0.95
C GLY A 37 -3.39 -16.06 2.25
N MET A 38 -4.55 -15.95 2.91
CA MET A 38 -4.88 -16.75 4.08
C MET A 38 -5.13 -18.23 3.75
N MET A 39 -5.67 -18.52 2.55
CA MET A 39 -5.84 -19.90 2.06
C MET A 39 -4.49 -20.58 1.82
N GLU A 40 -3.51 -19.87 1.26
CA GLU A 40 -2.14 -20.36 1.11
C GLU A 40 -1.54 -20.76 2.48
N GLY A 41 -1.63 -19.87 3.48
CA GLY A 41 -1.19 -20.18 4.84
C GLY A 41 -1.92 -21.38 5.45
N ALA A 42 -3.23 -21.50 5.19
CA ALA A 42 -4.02 -22.64 5.63
C ALA A 42 -3.58 -23.96 4.97
N MET A 43 -3.13 -23.94 3.72
CA MET A 43 -2.58 -25.13 3.05
C MET A 43 -1.21 -25.52 3.63
N LYS A 44 -0.36 -24.52 3.93
CA LYS A 44 0.99 -24.76 4.47
C LYS A 44 0.97 -25.25 5.93
N TYR A 45 0.10 -24.68 6.76
CA TYR A 45 0.19 -24.85 8.21
C TYR A 45 -1.11 -25.25 8.90
N GLY A 46 -2.19 -25.45 8.14
CA GLY A 46 -3.53 -25.69 8.66
C GLY A 46 -4.30 -24.39 8.91
N ARG A 47 -5.59 -24.39 8.61
CA ARG A 47 -6.46 -23.22 8.74
C ARG A 47 -6.60 -22.81 10.21
N HIS A 48 -6.42 -21.52 10.51
CA HIS A 48 -6.47 -20.94 11.87
C HIS A 48 -5.48 -21.57 12.88
N ASN A 49 -4.40 -22.21 12.42
CA ASN A 49 -3.41 -22.84 13.30
C ASN A 49 -2.85 -21.89 14.37
N TYR A 50 -2.74 -20.60 14.04
CA TYR A 50 -2.29 -19.53 14.93
C TYR A 50 -3.16 -19.33 16.18
N ARG A 51 -4.42 -19.78 16.16
CA ARG A 51 -5.29 -19.80 17.36
C ARG A 51 -5.04 -20.98 18.29
N ALA A 52 -4.36 -22.02 17.82
CA ALA A 52 -4.01 -23.20 18.62
C ALA A 52 -2.53 -23.18 19.05
N ALA A 53 -1.62 -22.81 18.13
CA ALA A 53 -0.19 -22.82 18.36
C ALA A 53 0.36 -21.50 18.94
N GLY A 54 -0.41 -20.41 18.86
CA GLY A 54 0.06 -19.08 19.22
C GLY A 54 0.92 -18.42 18.15
N VAL A 55 1.20 -17.14 18.36
CA VAL A 55 1.93 -16.27 17.42
C VAL A 55 2.98 -15.50 18.19
N ARG A 56 4.21 -15.44 17.69
CA ARG A 56 5.28 -14.59 18.24
C ARG A 56 5.27 -13.22 17.55
N ALA A 57 5.22 -12.14 18.33
CA ALA A 57 5.08 -10.78 17.79
C ALA A 57 6.20 -10.43 16.80
N SER A 58 7.45 -10.67 17.17
CA SER A 58 8.63 -10.37 16.33
C SER A 58 8.56 -10.99 14.94
N VAL A 59 8.19 -12.27 14.83
CA VAL A 59 8.15 -13.01 13.56
C VAL A 59 7.17 -12.39 12.57
N TYR A 60 5.98 -12.01 13.05
CA TYR A 60 4.95 -11.44 12.18
C TYR A 60 5.19 -9.96 11.88
N VAL A 61 5.84 -9.23 12.79
CA VAL A 61 6.32 -7.86 12.51
C VAL A 61 7.40 -7.89 11.42
N ASP A 62 8.38 -8.79 11.54
CA ASP A 62 9.46 -8.95 10.56
C ASP A 62 8.92 -9.37 9.19
N ALA A 63 8.02 -10.35 9.13
CA ALA A 63 7.39 -10.78 7.87
C ALA A 63 6.59 -9.64 7.20
N ALA A 64 5.81 -8.87 7.97
CA ALA A 64 5.06 -7.74 7.43
C ALA A 64 5.98 -6.62 6.91
N MET A 65 7.00 -6.26 7.69
CA MET A 65 7.98 -5.24 7.29
C MET A 65 8.82 -5.70 6.09
N GLY A 66 9.17 -6.99 6.01
CA GLY A 66 9.92 -7.56 4.89
C GLY A 66 9.17 -7.44 3.57
N HIS A 67 7.86 -7.73 3.56
CA HIS A 67 7.04 -7.53 2.37
C HIS A 67 6.85 -6.04 2.03
N ILE A 68 6.68 -5.16 3.03
CA ILE A 68 6.62 -3.71 2.79
C ILE A 68 7.95 -3.20 2.19
N GLY A 69 9.08 -3.71 2.68
CA GLY A 69 10.41 -3.36 2.18
C GLY A 69 10.63 -3.79 0.73
N GLN A 70 10.27 -5.03 0.38
CA GLN A 70 10.33 -5.52 -1.01
C GLN A 70 9.49 -4.66 -1.95
N TRP A 71 8.26 -4.32 -1.52
CA TRP A 71 7.41 -3.40 -2.26
C TRP A 71 8.02 -2.01 -2.43
N TRP A 72 8.60 -1.46 -1.36
CA TRP A 72 9.25 -0.16 -1.40
C TRP A 72 10.45 -0.12 -2.36
N GLU A 73 11.18 -1.22 -2.47
CA GLU A 73 12.31 -1.37 -3.39
C GLU A 73 11.90 -1.75 -4.83
N GLY A 74 10.58 -1.79 -5.12
CA GLY A 74 10.03 -1.92 -6.47
C GLY A 74 9.55 -3.30 -6.88
N GLU A 75 9.47 -4.26 -5.95
CA GLU A 75 8.86 -5.57 -6.21
C GLU A 75 7.35 -5.50 -5.92
N ASP A 76 6.49 -5.62 -6.93
CA ASP A 76 5.04 -5.47 -6.73
C ASP A 76 4.40 -6.74 -6.13
N THR A 77 4.87 -7.91 -6.55
CA THR A 77 4.23 -9.21 -6.28
C THR A 77 5.20 -10.23 -5.71
N ASP A 78 4.74 -10.96 -4.70
CA ASP A 78 5.44 -12.07 -4.09
C ASP A 78 5.58 -13.25 -5.07
N ALA A 79 6.81 -13.69 -5.31
CA ALA A 79 7.11 -14.70 -6.32
C ALA A 79 6.45 -16.08 -6.08
N ASP A 80 6.24 -16.46 -4.81
CA ASP A 80 5.67 -17.75 -4.45
C ASP A 80 4.15 -17.80 -4.69
N SER A 81 3.45 -16.71 -4.37
CA SER A 81 1.98 -16.65 -4.41
C SER A 81 1.42 -15.90 -5.61
N GLY A 82 2.22 -15.06 -6.27
CA GLY A 82 1.77 -14.12 -7.30
C GLY A 82 0.86 -13.00 -6.76
N LEU A 83 0.71 -12.87 -5.44
CA LEU A 83 -0.09 -11.82 -4.81
C LEU A 83 0.76 -10.58 -4.53
N SER A 84 0.12 -9.42 -4.39
CA SER A 84 0.82 -8.19 -4.01
C SER A 84 1.54 -8.37 -2.66
N HIS A 85 2.77 -7.88 -2.57
CA HIS A 85 3.50 -7.81 -1.30
C HIS A 85 2.71 -7.09 -0.20
N ILE A 86 1.94 -6.04 -0.55
CA ILE A 86 1.08 -5.34 0.41
C ILE A 86 -0.01 -6.27 0.96
N THR A 87 -0.62 -7.09 0.12
CA THR A 87 -1.61 -8.10 0.54
C THR A 87 -0.97 -9.12 1.49
N LYS A 88 0.27 -9.55 1.22
CA LYS A 88 1.00 -10.50 2.09
C LYS A 88 1.35 -9.88 3.45
N ALA A 89 1.73 -8.60 3.47
CA ALA A 89 1.92 -7.85 4.70
C ALA A 89 0.60 -7.76 5.50
N ILE A 90 -0.53 -7.47 4.84
CA ILE A 90 -1.86 -7.44 5.48
C ILE A 90 -2.21 -8.81 6.08
N CYS A 91 -1.96 -9.92 5.37
CA CYS A 91 -2.20 -11.27 5.90
C CYS A 91 -1.42 -11.52 7.19
N SER A 92 -0.15 -11.10 7.23
CA SER A 92 0.69 -11.19 8.44
C SER A 92 0.10 -10.37 9.60
N LEU A 93 -0.34 -9.15 9.32
CA LEU A 93 -0.97 -8.27 10.32
C LEU A 93 -2.34 -8.78 10.80
N ILE A 94 -3.12 -9.44 9.94
CA ILE A 94 -4.39 -10.06 10.31
C ILE A 94 -4.17 -11.18 11.32
N VAL A 95 -3.19 -12.07 11.06
CA VAL A 95 -2.85 -13.15 11.98
C VAL A 95 -2.35 -12.59 13.32
N LEU A 96 -1.45 -11.60 13.27
CA LEU A 96 -0.95 -10.95 14.47
C LEU A 96 -2.08 -10.31 15.29
N ARG A 97 -2.99 -9.59 14.63
CA ARG A 97 -4.11 -8.93 15.31
C ARG A 97 -5.10 -9.93 15.88
N ASP A 98 -5.35 -11.03 15.18
CA ASP A 98 -6.21 -12.11 15.67
C ASP A 98 -5.62 -12.76 16.93
N ALA A 99 -4.33 -13.06 16.93
CA ALA A 99 -3.65 -13.60 18.10
C ALA A 99 -3.72 -12.66 19.32
N MET A 100 -3.63 -11.34 19.11
CA MET A 100 -3.85 -10.36 20.18
C MET A 100 -5.29 -10.37 20.72
N ILE A 101 -6.28 -10.65 19.89
CA ILE A 101 -7.70 -10.69 20.31
C ILE A 101 -8.02 -12.00 21.04
N GLN A 102 -7.37 -13.09 20.64
CA GLN A 102 -7.60 -14.43 21.20
C GLN A 102 -6.68 -14.76 22.39
N ASP A 103 -5.90 -13.79 22.90
CA ASP A 103 -4.90 -14.00 23.94
C ASP A 103 -3.86 -15.10 23.59
N MET A 104 -3.57 -15.26 22.30
CA MET A 104 -2.63 -16.24 21.75
C MET A 104 -1.29 -15.60 21.33
N LEU A 105 -1.09 -14.32 21.63
CA LEU A 105 0.14 -13.61 21.33
C LEU A 105 1.22 -13.89 22.38
N VAL A 106 2.34 -14.44 21.93
CA VAL A 106 3.61 -14.39 22.66
C VAL A 106 4.25 -13.03 22.36
N ASP A 107 4.07 -12.11 23.29
CA ASP A 107 4.61 -10.75 23.19
C ASP A 107 6.10 -10.72 23.57
N ASP A 108 6.96 -10.85 22.57
CA ASP A 108 8.41 -10.78 22.68
C ASP A 108 8.98 -9.45 22.17
N ARG A 109 8.16 -8.39 22.18
CA ARG A 109 8.61 -7.04 21.82
C ARG A 109 9.69 -6.57 22.81
N PRO A 110 10.65 -5.73 22.37
CA PRO A 110 11.65 -5.17 23.26
C PRO A 110 10.99 -4.32 24.37
N PRO A 111 11.69 -4.09 25.49
CA PRO A 111 11.23 -3.16 26.52
C PRO A 111 10.84 -1.82 25.90
N ARG A 112 9.75 -1.23 26.43
CA ARG A 112 9.18 -0.01 25.88
C ARG A 112 10.22 1.12 25.90
N GLY A 113 10.49 1.70 24.74
CA GLY A 113 11.27 2.93 24.62
C GLY A 113 10.46 4.18 24.98
N ASN A 114 11.15 5.28 25.28
CA ASN A 114 10.52 6.60 25.45
C ASN A 114 10.26 7.25 24.08
N LEU A 115 9.16 6.84 23.44
CA LEU A 115 8.82 7.26 22.07
C LEU A 115 8.57 8.78 21.97
N ASP A 116 8.01 9.40 23.01
CA ASP A 116 7.72 10.84 23.01
C ASP A 116 9.02 11.65 22.97
N LYS A 117 10.02 11.23 23.77
CA LYS A 117 11.35 11.83 23.73
C LYS A 117 12.00 11.65 22.36
N VAL A 118 12.01 10.43 21.82
CA VAL A 118 12.63 10.14 20.52
C VAL A 118 12.00 10.99 19.42
N ARG A 119 10.66 11.05 19.35
CA ARG A 119 9.94 11.85 18.35
C ARG A 119 10.23 13.35 18.50
N SER A 120 10.21 13.86 19.73
CA SER A 120 10.51 15.27 20.00
C SER A 120 11.94 15.64 19.58
N ASP A 121 12.91 14.78 19.86
CA ASP A 121 14.31 15.05 19.51
C ASP A 121 14.54 14.96 17.99
N LEU A 122 13.90 14.02 17.29
CA LEU A 122 13.93 13.95 15.83
C LEU A 122 13.26 15.16 15.18
N GLN A 123 12.14 15.65 15.73
CA GLN A 123 11.46 16.84 15.20
C GLN A 123 12.36 18.07 15.27
N LYS A 124 13.08 18.28 16.37
CA LYS A 124 14.05 19.39 16.48
C LYS A 124 15.13 19.33 15.39
N ALA A 125 15.59 18.13 15.06
CA ALA A 125 16.58 17.95 13.99
C ALA A 125 15.98 18.28 12.61
N VAL A 126 14.71 17.90 12.37
CA VAL A 126 13.97 18.27 11.15
C VAL A 126 13.78 19.79 11.07
N ASP A 127 13.36 20.43 12.16
CA ASP A 127 13.16 21.89 12.21
C ASP A 127 14.46 22.63 11.86
N ALA A 128 15.59 22.20 12.44
CA ALA A 128 16.91 22.76 12.13
C ALA A 128 17.33 22.54 10.66
N LEU A 129 16.90 21.45 10.01
CA LEU A 129 17.13 21.24 8.58
C LEU A 129 16.35 22.24 7.73
N PHE A 130 15.08 22.50 8.07
CA PHE A 130 14.25 23.50 7.37
C PHE A 130 14.74 24.93 7.59
N GLU A 131 15.31 25.25 8.75
CA GLU A 131 15.99 26.55 8.96
C GLU A 131 17.25 26.69 8.10
N LYS A 132 18.02 25.60 7.93
CA LYS A 132 19.27 25.59 7.17
C LYS A 132 19.06 25.57 5.66
N TYR A 133 18.01 24.90 5.20
CA TYR A 133 17.66 24.73 3.79
C TYR A 133 16.23 25.22 3.55
N PRO A 134 16.03 26.54 3.39
CA PRO A 134 14.72 27.10 3.09
C PRO A 134 14.20 26.60 1.73
N ASP A 135 12.88 26.67 1.55
CA ASP A 135 12.14 26.03 0.45
C ASP A 135 12.64 26.40 -0.96
N ASP A 136 13.24 27.58 -1.13
CA ASP A 136 13.84 28.04 -2.38
C ASP A 136 15.14 27.30 -2.75
N VAL A 137 15.75 26.59 -1.80
CA VAL A 137 16.97 25.79 -1.96
C VAL A 137 16.68 24.28 -1.97
N VAL A 138 15.48 23.86 -1.55
CA VAL A 138 15.07 22.45 -1.48
C VAL A 138 14.90 21.89 -2.90
N LYS A 139 15.64 20.82 -3.19
CA LYS A 139 15.56 20.13 -4.49
C LYS A 139 14.31 19.25 -4.54
N PRO A 140 13.63 19.16 -5.70
CA PRO A 140 12.50 18.26 -5.84
C PRO A 140 12.92 16.80 -5.65
N PRO A 141 12.02 15.94 -5.11
CA PRO A 141 12.32 14.53 -4.95
C PRO A 141 12.42 13.84 -6.32
N PHE A 142 13.39 12.94 -6.47
CA PHE A 142 13.48 12.07 -7.62
C PHE A 142 12.50 10.91 -7.45
N THR A 143 11.43 10.93 -8.24
CA THR A 143 10.42 9.86 -8.27
C THR A 143 10.37 9.23 -9.66
N GLN A 144 9.86 8.00 -9.73
CA GLN A 144 9.70 7.28 -11.01
C GLN A 144 8.85 8.08 -12.02
N VAL A 145 7.85 8.82 -11.53
CA VAL A 145 7.02 9.72 -12.35
C VAL A 145 7.85 10.92 -12.83
N ALA A 146 8.63 11.57 -11.95
CA ALA A 146 9.44 12.73 -12.31
C ALA A 146 10.54 12.40 -13.34
N ALA A 147 11.16 11.22 -13.24
CA ALA A 147 12.14 10.75 -14.22
C ALA A 147 11.51 10.55 -15.61
N THR A 148 10.29 10.00 -15.64
CA THR A 148 9.52 9.79 -16.87
C THR A 148 9.12 11.12 -17.51
N THR A 149 8.62 12.08 -16.72
CA THR A 149 8.27 13.43 -17.20
C THR A 149 9.48 14.20 -17.73
N ALA A 150 10.65 14.09 -17.07
CA ALA A 150 11.88 14.74 -17.53
C ALA A 150 12.35 14.19 -18.89
N LEU A 151 12.26 12.86 -19.10
CA LEU A 151 12.59 12.22 -20.37
C LEU A 151 11.64 12.67 -21.49
N PHE A 152 10.32 12.72 -21.23
CA PHE A 152 9.34 13.24 -22.19
C PHE A 152 9.60 14.71 -22.55
N GLY A 153 9.94 15.55 -21.56
CA GLY A 153 10.29 16.95 -21.79
C GLY A 153 11.55 17.12 -22.67
N GLN A 154 12.58 16.30 -22.45
CA GLN A 154 13.79 16.30 -23.27
C GLN A 154 13.51 15.86 -24.72
N ILE A 155 12.71 14.80 -24.90
CA ILE A 155 12.30 14.32 -26.22
C ILE A 155 11.48 15.40 -26.95
N GLN A 156 10.51 16.03 -26.27
CA GLN A 156 9.71 17.11 -26.86
C GLN A 156 10.57 18.32 -27.24
N ALA A 157 11.57 18.67 -26.43
CA ALA A 157 12.51 19.75 -26.75
C ALA A 157 13.39 19.42 -27.97
N ILE A 158 13.82 18.16 -28.13
CA ILE A 158 14.53 17.70 -29.33
C ILE A 158 13.62 17.74 -30.56
N ILE A 159 12.38 17.25 -30.44
CA ILE A 159 11.37 17.30 -31.51
C ILE A 159 11.10 18.73 -31.93
N ASN A 160 10.97 19.66 -30.99
CA ASN A 160 10.73 21.09 -31.28
C ASN A 160 11.97 21.79 -31.87
N ALA A 161 13.17 21.26 -31.67
CA ALA A 161 14.43 21.84 -32.16
C ALA A 161 14.88 21.27 -33.52
N SER A 162 14.43 20.07 -33.88
CA SER A 162 14.46 19.58 -35.26
C SER A 162 13.23 20.14 -35.98
N ASP A 163 13.32 20.73 -37.17
CA ASP A 163 12.16 21.23 -37.94
C ASP A 163 11.20 20.12 -38.44
N TRP A 164 11.06 19.02 -37.70
CA TRP A 164 10.13 17.93 -37.97
C TRP A 164 8.74 18.29 -37.44
N SER A 165 7.92 18.84 -38.34
CA SER A 165 6.48 19.01 -38.13
C SER A 165 5.80 17.64 -38.03
N THR A 166 5.38 17.25 -36.83
CA THR A 166 4.32 16.25 -36.65
C THR A 166 3.07 16.92 -36.16
N ASP A 167 2.10 17.04 -37.07
CA ASP A 167 0.70 17.22 -36.71
C ASP A 167 0.26 16.02 -35.85
N VAL A 168 0.14 16.25 -34.55
CA VAL A 168 -0.28 15.25 -33.54
C VAL A 168 -1.75 15.37 -33.18
N SER A 169 -2.57 16.01 -34.01
CA SER A 169 -4.01 16.17 -33.79
C SER A 169 -4.85 14.88 -33.87
N GLY A 170 -4.23 13.69 -33.91
CA GLY A 170 -4.93 12.42 -34.10
C GLY A 170 -4.58 11.25 -33.17
N ILE A 171 -3.72 11.42 -32.15
CA ILE A 171 -3.30 10.30 -31.28
C ILE A 171 -3.97 10.42 -29.90
N GLU A 172 -5.29 10.33 -29.87
CA GLU A 172 -6.00 9.87 -28.67
C GLU A 172 -6.34 8.39 -28.85
N GLY A 173 -5.67 7.56 -28.07
CA GLY A 173 -6.06 6.16 -27.86
C GLY A 173 -5.61 5.19 -28.94
N THR A 174 -4.44 4.58 -28.78
CA THR A 174 -4.28 3.15 -29.11
C THR A 174 -3.05 2.58 -28.42
N SER A 175 -3.25 1.47 -27.71
CA SER A 175 -2.22 0.64 -27.11
C SER A 175 -1.13 0.29 -28.12
N ILE A 176 0.13 0.48 -27.74
CA ILE A 176 1.27 -0.04 -28.48
C ILE A 176 1.28 -1.56 -28.32
N SER A 177 0.78 -2.28 -29.31
CA SER A 177 1.04 -3.72 -29.46
C SER A 177 2.36 -3.90 -30.22
N VAL A 178 3.36 -4.41 -29.51
CA VAL A 178 4.65 -4.80 -30.10
C VAL A 178 4.44 -6.11 -30.85
N ASN A 179 4.53 -6.10 -32.18
CA ASN A 179 4.62 -7.34 -32.96
C ASN A 179 6.06 -7.54 -33.42
N HIS A 180 6.69 -8.61 -32.91
CA HIS A 180 7.87 -9.24 -33.51
C HIS A 180 7.44 -9.95 -34.80
N ASN A 181 8.02 -9.59 -35.94
CA ASN A 181 8.77 -10.52 -36.80
C ASN A 181 9.08 -9.96 -38.20
N GLN A 182 10.33 -10.24 -38.58
CA GLN A 182 10.99 -10.20 -39.91
C GLN A 182 11.50 -8.85 -40.41
#